data_AF-A0A3B8IQ12-F1
#
_entry.id   AF-A0A3B8IQ12-F1
#
_cell.length_a   1.000
_cell.length_b   1.000
_cell.length_c   1.000
_cell.angle_alpha   90.00
_cell.angle_beta   90.00
_cell.angle_gamma   90.00
#
_symmetry.space_group_name_H-M   'P 1'
#
loop_
_entity.id
_entity.type
_entity.pdbx_description
1 polymer ?
#
loop_
_entity_poly.entity_id
_entity_poly.type
_entity_poly.pdbx_seq_one_letter_code
_entity_poly.pdbx_strand_id
1 'polypeptide(L)'
;MCLNSVAKDSLFSQKKTLNIQGTLVSLETPRVMGILNVTPDSFYSGSRVATEEAVLRQAEKFVQEGAFFLDIGGYSSRPGADDVPLEEELVRTIPAIEAVVREFPEVYVSVDTF
;
A
#
# COMPACT_ATOMS: atom_id res chain seq x y z
N MET A 1 -6.63 -56.33 14.32
CA MET A 1 -5.26 -55.82 14.07
C MET A 1 -5.21 -55.41 12.60
N CYS A 2 -4.98 -54.17 12.19
CA CYS A 2 -4.56 -52.95 12.87
C CYS A 2 -5.33 -51.75 12.29
N LEU A 3 -5.61 -50.80 13.18
CA LEU A 3 -6.02 -49.44 12.88
C LEU A 3 -4.88 -48.65 12.22
N ASN A 4 -5.28 -47.55 11.57
CA ASN A 4 -4.49 -46.36 11.24
C ASN A 4 -3.64 -46.38 9.96
N SER A 5 -4.18 -45.70 8.94
CA SER A 5 -3.51 -44.50 8.45
C SER A 5 -4.57 -43.43 8.26
N VAL A 6 -4.61 -42.48 9.18
CA VAL A 6 -5.39 -41.25 9.06
C VAL A 6 -4.94 -40.58 7.76
N ALA A 7 -5.82 -40.56 6.76
CA ALA A 7 -5.66 -39.63 5.66
C ALA A 7 -5.50 -38.25 6.31
N LYS A 8 -4.32 -37.64 6.17
CA LYS A 8 -4.09 -36.28 6.66
C LYS A 8 -5.20 -35.42 6.07
N ASP A 9 -6.04 -34.85 6.93
CA ASP A 9 -7.05 -33.87 6.56
C ASP A 9 -6.38 -32.71 5.82
N SER A 10 -6.29 -32.81 4.50
CA SER A 10 -5.93 -31.72 3.58
C SER A 10 -7.17 -30.93 3.15
N LEU A 11 -8.27 -31.07 3.90
CA LEU A 11 -9.59 -30.54 3.54
C LEU A 11 -9.82 -29.06 3.89
N PHE A 12 -8.86 -28.41 4.55
CA PHE A 12 -8.93 -26.98 4.84
C PHE A 12 -7.61 -26.31 4.47
N SER A 13 -7.55 -25.71 3.27
CA SER A 13 -6.58 -24.65 3.01
C SER A 13 -6.85 -23.54 4.02
N GLN A 14 -5.89 -23.26 4.90
CA GLN A 14 -6.06 -22.17 5.86
C GLN A 14 -6.33 -20.87 5.10
N LYS A 15 -7.53 -20.30 5.29
CA LYS A 15 -7.90 -19.03 4.69
C LYS A 15 -7.02 -17.94 5.30
N LYS A 16 -6.07 -17.44 4.51
CA LYS A 16 -5.24 -16.31 4.93
C LYS A 16 -6.04 -15.04 4.77
N THR A 17 -6.23 -14.31 5.86
CA THR A 17 -6.90 -13.02 5.86
C THR A 17 -6.03 -11.95 6.50
N LEU A 18 -6.20 -10.70 6.05
CA LEU A 18 -5.70 -9.51 6.74
C LEU A 18 -6.87 -8.80 7.39
N ASN A 19 -6.71 -8.37 8.65
CA ASN A 19 -7.68 -7.47 9.28
C ASN A 19 -7.24 -6.03 9.03
N ILE A 20 -8.01 -5.31 8.24
CA ILE A 20 -7.77 -3.91 7.90
C ILE A 20 -8.93 -3.09 8.45
N GLN A 21 -8.67 -2.38 9.55
CA GLN A 21 -9.67 -1.55 10.23
C GLN A 21 -10.99 -2.29 10.55
N GLY A 22 -10.90 -3.57 10.93
CA GLY A 22 -12.07 -4.41 11.25
C GLY A 22 -12.63 -5.18 10.05
N THR A 23 -12.15 -4.91 8.83
CA THR A 23 -12.53 -5.66 7.62
C THR A 23 -11.57 -6.80 7.37
N LEU A 24 -12.09 -8.03 7.25
CA LEU A 24 -11.29 -9.20 6.90
C LEU A 24 -11.14 -9.32 5.38
N VAL A 25 -9.95 -9.05 4.88
CA VAL A 25 -9.56 -9.18 3.47
C VAL A 25 -9.00 -10.56 3.20
N SER A 26 -9.58 -11.30 2.25
CA SER A 26 -9.06 -12.60 1.83
C SER A 26 -7.85 -12.48 0.90
N LEU A 27 -6.79 -13.23 1.23
CA LEU A 27 -5.57 -13.43 0.46
C LEU A 27 -5.52 -14.84 -0.19
N GLU A 28 -6.67 -15.48 -0.40
CA GLU A 28 -6.74 -16.77 -1.11
C GLU A 28 -6.21 -16.69 -2.55
N THR A 29 -6.29 -15.50 -3.17
CA THR A 29 -5.62 -15.17 -4.43
C THR A 29 -4.60 -14.05 -4.23
N PRO A 30 -3.53 -14.01 -5.04
CA PRO A 30 -2.58 -12.90 -5.01
C PRO A 30 -3.30 -11.56 -5.19
N ARG A 31 -2.92 -10.59 -4.36
CA ARG A 31 -3.39 -9.20 -4.44
C ARG A 31 -2.24 -8.33 -4.90
N VAL A 32 -2.54 -7.37 -5.77
CA VAL A 32 -1.54 -6.44 -6.30
C VAL A 32 -1.51 -5.19 -5.43
N MET A 33 -0.30 -4.71 -5.15
CA MET A 33 -0.03 -3.50 -4.40
C MET A 33 0.69 -2.51 -5.31
N GLY A 34 0.08 -1.34 -5.54
CA GLY A 34 0.69 -0.25 -6.30
C GLY A 34 1.63 0.55 -5.39
N ILE A 35 2.87 0.77 -5.83
CA ILE A 35 3.88 1.50 -5.07
C ILE A 35 3.80 2.99 -5.44
N LEU A 36 3.41 3.83 -4.48
CA LEU A 36 3.23 5.26 -4.64
C LEU A 36 4.27 6.02 -3.83
N ASN A 37 5.44 6.25 -4.45
CA ASN A 37 6.51 7.04 -3.84
C ASN A 37 6.17 8.53 -3.90
N VAL A 38 6.34 9.24 -2.79
CA VAL A 38 6.05 10.67 -2.63
C VAL A 38 7.36 11.43 -2.34
N THR A 39 8.37 11.25 -3.19
CA THR A 39 9.69 11.88 -3.03
C THR A 39 9.85 13.12 -3.92
N PRO A 40 10.71 14.09 -3.53
CA PRO A 40 10.89 15.34 -4.29
C PRO A 40 11.38 15.12 -5.72
N ASP A 41 12.21 14.10 -5.94
CA ASP A 41 12.79 13.77 -7.26
C ASP A 41 11.74 13.39 -8.32
N SER A 42 10.51 13.12 -7.89
CA SER A 42 9.36 12.86 -8.76
C SER A 42 8.40 14.05 -8.91
N PHE A 43 8.51 15.11 -8.10
CA PHE A 43 7.43 16.11 -7.92
C PHE A 43 7.87 17.57 -7.66
N TYR A 44 9.01 18.05 -8.17
CA TYR A 44 9.40 19.46 -8.04
C TYR A 44 8.61 20.41 -8.98
N SER A 45 7.70 21.22 -8.42
CA SER A 45 7.81 22.70 -8.37
C SER A 45 6.56 23.39 -7.79
N GLY A 46 6.64 23.86 -6.55
CA GLY A 46 6.05 25.13 -6.12
C GLY A 46 4.54 25.23 -5.82
N SER A 47 3.70 24.23 -6.08
CA SER A 47 2.29 24.27 -5.64
C SER A 47 1.90 22.97 -4.94
N ARG A 48 1.33 23.09 -3.72
CA ARG A 48 0.73 21.95 -3.00
C ARG A 48 -0.35 21.25 -3.85
N VAL A 49 -0.97 22.00 -4.76
CA VAL A 49 -1.95 21.50 -5.73
C VAL A 49 -1.29 20.59 -6.77
N ALA A 50 -0.12 20.95 -7.31
CA ALA A 50 0.58 20.09 -8.28
C ALA A 50 1.09 18.79 -7.65
N THR A 51 1.43 18.79 -6.36
CA THR A 51 1.84 17.55 -5.66
C THR A 51 0.65 16.63 -5.38
N GLU A 52 -0.49 17.18 -4.93
CA GLU A 52 -1.70 16.39 -4.67
C GLU A 52 -2.29 15.82 -5.98
N GLU A 53 -2.44 16.65 -7.02
CA GLU A 53 -2.96 16.20 -8.31
C GLU A 53 -2.11 15.08 -8.93
N ALA A 54 -0.78 15.15 -8.79
CA ALA A 54 0.11 14.15 -9.34
C ALA A 54 0.03 12.82 -8.56
N VAL A 55 -0.06 12.88 -7.23
CA VAL A 55 -0.33 11.72 -6.37
C VAL A 55 -1.65 11.06 -6.77
N LEU A 56 -2.72 11.85 -6.89
CA LEU A 56 -4.05 11.36 -7.26
C LEU A 56 -4.09 10.77 -8.66
N ARG A 57 -3.43 11.38 -9.64
CA ARG A 57 -3.34 10.83 -11.00
C ARG A 57 -2.62 9.48 -11.03
N GLN A 58 -1.55 9.35 -10.26
CA GLN A 58 -0.80 8.10 -10.20
C GLN A 58 -1.58 7.01 -9.43
N ALA A 59 -2.27 7.39 -8.36
CA ALA A 59 -3.18 6.50 -7.64
C ALA A 59 -4.32 6.03 -8.54
N GLU A 60 -4.99 6.95 -9.25
CA GLU A 60 -6.07 6.65 -10.22
C GLU A 60 -5.61 5.62 -11.24
N LYS A 61 -4.42 5.81 -11.82
CA LYS A 61 -3.83 4.85 -12.76
C LYS A 61 -3.72 3.45 -12.14
N PHE A 62 -3.18 3.34 -10.92
CA PHE A 62 -3.06 2.06 -10.24
C PHE A 62 -4.42 1.42 -9.94
N VAL A 63 -5.41 2.21 -9.51
CA VAL A 63 -6.78 1.73 -9.28
C VAL A 63 -7.37 1.19 -10.58
N GLN A 64 -7.24 1.92 -11.69
CA GLN A 64 -7.72 1.50 -13.01
C GLN A 64 -7.00 0.25 -13.54
N GLU A 65 -5.72 0.05 -13.17
CA GLU A 65 -4.93 -1.15 -13.48
C GLU A 65 -5.23 -2.34 -12.55
N GLY A 66 -6.11 -2.16 -11.55
CA GLY A 66 -6.56 -3.23 -10.65
C GLY A 66 -5.74 -3.40 -9.38
N ALA A 67 -5.03 -2.35 -8.93
CA ALA A 67 -4.37 -2.36 -7.63
C ALA A 67 -5.40 -2.55 -6.51
N PHE A 68 -5.13 -3.52 -5.64
CA PHE A 68 -5.97 -3.81 -4.48
C PHE A 68 -5.50 -3.04 -3.24
N PHE A 69 -4.18 -2.81 -3.17
CA PHE A 69 -3.52 -1.99 -2.17
C PHE A 69 -2.77 -0.85 -2.84
N LEU A 70 -2.64 0.28 -2.14
CA LEU A 70 -1.63 1.30 -2.42
C LEU A 70 -0.66 1.37 -1.26
N ASP A 71 0.63 1.34 -1.55
CA ASP A 71 1.71 1.46 -0.57
C ASP A 71 2.38 2.81 -0.75
N ILE A 72 2.19 3.69 0.23
CA ILE A 72 2.57 5.10 0.15
C ILE A 72 3.81 5.32 1.00
N GLY A 73 4.90 5.77 0.38
CA GLY A 73 6.18 6.02 1.05
C GLY A 73 6.78 7.39 0.70
N GLY A 74 7.15 8.17 1.71
CA GLY A 74 7.83 9.47 1.55
C GLY A 74 9.35 9.42 1.69
N TYR A 75 9.88 8.25 2.06
CA TYR A 75 11.30 7.97 2.27
C TYR A 75 11.85 7.09 1.15
N SER A 76 13.03 7.42 0.60
CA SER A 76 13.66 6.58 -0.43
C SER A 76 14.57 5.53 0.18
N SER A 77 14.27 4.24 -0.03
CA SER A 77 15.10 3.11 0.40
C SER A 77 16.24 2.76 -0.59
N ARG A 78 16.50 3.61 -1.59
CA ARG A 78 17.50 3.35 -2.63
C ARG A 78 18.93 3.48 -2.07
N PRO A 79 19.88 2.63 -2.50
CA PRO A 79 21.27 2.76 -2.08
C PRO A 79 21.84 4.15 -2.38
N GLY A 80 22.33 4.83 -1.35
CA GLY A 80 22.89 6.18 -1.47
C GLY A 80 21.87 7.32 -1.44
N ALA A 81 20.60 7.05 -1.11
CA ALA A 81 19.66 8.11 -0.77
C ALA A 81 20.08 8.81 0.53
N ASP A 82 19.86 10.13 0.58
CA ASP A 82 20.03 10.90 1.80
C ASP A 82 18.98 10.49 2.84
N ASP A 83 19.40 10.48 4.10
CA ASP A 83 18.48 10.24 5.20
C ASP A 83 17.47 11.40 5.30
N VAL A 84 16.18 11.07 5.34
CA VAL A 84 15.11 12.06 5.39
C VAL A 84 14.69 12.22 6.86
N PRO A 85 14.74 13.44 7.43
CA PRO A 85 14.22 13.67 8.78
C PRO A 85 12.74 13.31 8.89
N LEU A 86 12.31 12.81 10.06
CA LEU A 86 10.92 12.42 10.33
C LEU A 86 9.92 13.52 9.92
N GLU A 87 10.19 14.76 10.29
CA GLU A 87 9.30 15.89 10.01
C GLU A 87 9.10 16.09 8.50
N GLU A 88 10.14 15.83 7.72
CA GLU A 88 10.08 15.95 6.27
C GLU A 88 9.31 14.78 5.64
N GLU A 89 9.50 13.55 6.13
CA GLU A 89 8.68 12.39 5.71
C GLU A 89 7.20 12.62 6.01
N LEU A 90 6.86 13.12 7.21
CA LEU A 90 5.48 13.42 7.59
C LEU A 90 4.84 14.48 6.67
N VAL A 91 5.57 15.55 6.34
CA VAL A 91 5.11 16.61 5.43
C VAL A 91 4.82 16.08 4.02
N ARG A 92 5.54 15.03 3.58
CA ARG A 92 5.33 14.37 2.28
C ARG A 92 4.17 13.38 2.34
N THR A 93 4.17 12.49 3.33
CA THR A 93 3.35 11.29 3.34
C THR A 93 1.92 11.55 3.82
N ILE A 94 1.71 12.40 4.83
CA ILE A 94 0.36 12.65 5.39
C ILE A 94 -0.61 13.21 4.34
N PRO A 95 -0.30 14.31 3.61
CA PRO A 95 -1.23 14.87 2.64
C PRO A 95 -1.55 13.90 1.50
N ALA A 96 -0.57 13.07 1.10
CA ALA A 96 -0.77 12.05 0.07
C ALA A 96 -1.74 10.95 0.54
N ILE A 97 -1.58 10.46 1.78
CA ILE A 97 -2.50 9.49 2.38
C ILE A 97 -3.91 10.08 2.46
N GLU A 98 -4.05 11.30 2.99
CA GLU A 98 -5.35 11.95 3.14
C GLU A 98 -6.06 12.12 1.79
N ALA A 99 -5.35 12.57 0.76
CA ALA A 99 -5.90 12.72 -0.58
C ALA A 99 -6.32 11.36 -1.18
N VAL A 100 -5.47 10.33 -1.11
CA VAL A 100 -5.77 9.01 -1.66
C VAL A 100 -6.97 8.36 -0.96
N VAL A 101 -7.02 8.40 0.37
CA VAL A 101 -8.14 7.83 1.14
C VAL A 101 -9.45 8.57 0.84
N ARG A 102 -9.38 9.89 0.62
CA ARG A 102 -10.56 10.71 0.28
C ARG A 102 -11.10 10.39 -1.11
N GLU A 103 -10.25 10.28 -2.12
CA GLU A 103 -10.67 10.10 -3.51
C GLU A 103 -10.91 8.63 -3.92
N PHE A 104 -10.22 7.67 -3.29
CA PHE A 104 -10.28 6.23 -3.62
C PHE A 104 -10.63 5.38 -2.38
N PRO A 105 -11.82 5.55 -1.76
CA PRO A 105 -12.20 4.88 -0.52
C PRO A 105 -12.30 3.34 -0.62
N GLU A 106 -12.35 2.80 -1.83
CA GLU A 106 -12.38 1.35 -2.10
C GLU A 106 -11.01 0.67 -2.03
N VAL A 107 -9.92 1.44 -2.02
CA VAL A 107 -8.56 0.92 -2.02
C VAL A 107 -7.98 0.92 -0.60
N TYR A 108 -7.34 -0.17 -0.23
CA TYR A 108 -6.66 -0.27 1.05
C TYR A 108 -5.29 0.39 0.99
N VAL A 109 -4.98 1.24 1.97
CA VAL A 109 -3.70 1.96 2.03
C VAL A 109 -2.78 1.29 3.06
N SER A 110 -1.53 1.09 2.63
CA SER A 110 -0.37 0.78 3.46
C SER A 110 0.56 2.00 3.49
N VAL A 111 1.30 2.16 4.58
CA VAL A 111 2.30 3.23 4.72
C VAL A 111 3.68 2.57 4.80
N ASP A 112 4.53 2.84 3.81
CA ASP A 112 5.91 2.35 3.75
C ASP A 112 6.82 3.29 4.56
N THR A 113 7.09 2.88 5.80
CA THR A 113 7.90 3.60 6.81
C THR A 113 8.51 2.57 7.79
N PHE A 114 9.47 2.96 8.65
CA PHE A 114 10.22 2.05 9.52
C PHE A 114 10.24 2.43 11.01
#